data_AF-A0A3E1DIL4-F1
#
_entry.id   AF-A0A3E1DIL4-F1
#
_cell.length_a   1.000
_cell.length_b   1.000
_cell.length_c   1.000
_cell.angle_alpha   90.00
_cell.angle_beta   90.00
_cell.angle_gamma   90.00
#
_symmetry.space_group_name_H-M   'P 1'
#
loop_
_entity.id
_entity.type
_entity.pdbx_description
1 polymer ?
#
loop_
_entity_poly.entity_id
_entity_poly.type
_entity_poly.pdbx_seq_one_letter_code
_entity_poly.pdbx_strand_id
1 'polypeptide(L)'
;MMPTDKLAAVLWEADRHLNTLTEALAEWNVSPTITWQALESDRARVRIVDQLLFRFIKLQDTVGERLIPATLANLREPFED
;
A
#
# COMPACT_ATOMS: atom_id res chain seq x y z
N MET A 1 -6.96 -15.04 -18.97
CA MET A 1 -6.95 -13.57 -18.79
C MET A 1 -5.77 -13.05 -19.58
N MET A 2 -5.95 -12.08 -20.48
CA MET A 2 -4.84 -11.58 -21.30
C MET A 2 -3.83 -10.83 -20.41
N PRO A 3 -2.53 -10.76 -20.75
CA PRO A 3 -1.52 -10.03 -19.97
C PRO A 3 -1.92 -8.59 -19.64
N THR A 4 -2.62 -7.93 -20.57
CA THR A 4 -3.12 -6.57 -20.42
C THR A 4 -4.24 -6.48 -19.37
N ASP A 5 -5.14 -7.47 -19.31
CA ASP A 5 -6.19 -7.55 -18.29
C ASP A 5 -5.59 -7.75 -16.89
N LYS A 6 -4.52 -8.55 -16.80
CA LYS A 6 -3.77 -8.76 -15.54
C LYS A 6 -3.10 -7.48 -15.06
N LEU A 7 -2.46 -6.74 -15.97
CA LEU A 7 -1.82 -5.47 -15.63
C LEU A 7 -2.86 -4.44 -15.18
N ALA A 8 -3.98 -4.31 -15.89
CA ALA A 8 -5.05 -3.38 -15.53
C ALA A 8 -5.65 -3.69 -14.14
N ALA A 9 -5.87 -4.97 -13.83
CA ALA A 9 -6.39 -5.39 -12.53
C ALA A 9 -5.41 -5.06 -11.38
N VAL A 10 -4.12 -5.32 -11.58
CA VAL A 10 -3.10 -5.05 -10.55
C VAL A 10 -2.86 -3.54 -10.37
N LEU A 11 -2.89 -2.76 -11.46
CA LEU A 11 -2.84 -1.30 -11.39
C LEU A 11 -4.00 -0.75 -10.56
N TRP A 12 -5.23 -1.19 -10.84
CA TRP A 12 -6.41 -0.77 -10.07
C TRP A 12 -6.28 -1.10 -8.58
N GLU A 13 -5.73 -2.27 -8.24
CA GLU A 13 -5.52 -2.68 -6.85
C GLU A 13 -4.45 -1.83 -6.15
N ALA A 14 -3.34 -1.53 -6.83
CA ALA A 14 -2.30 -0.65 -6.32
C ALA A 14 -2.84 0.77 -6.08
N ASP A 15 -3.59 1.33 -7.04
CA ASP A 15 -4.24 2.64 -6.92
C ASP A 15 -5.20 2.69 -5.72
N ARG A 16 -5.97 1.61 -5.50
CA ARG A 16 -6.88 1.52 -4.35
C ARG A 16 -6.13 1.54 -3.03
N HIS A 17 -5.02 0.81 -2.93
CA HIS A 17 -4.17 0.82 -1.74
C HIS A 17 -3.52 2.19 -1.52
N LEU A 18 -3.03 2.84 -2.58
CA LEU A 18 -2.44 4.17 -2.53
C LEU A 18 -3.44 5.23 -2.04
N ASN A 19 -4.65 5.25 -2.61
CA ASN A 19 -5.69 6.21 -2.22
C ASN A 19 -6.07 6.06 -0.75
N THR A 20 -6.29 4.82 -0.30
CA THR A 20 -6.64 4.53 1.11
C THR A 20 -5.51 4.95 2.05
N LEU A 21 -4.25 4.67 1.69
CA LEU A 21 -3.10 5.05 2.51
C LEU A 21 -2.92 6.57 2.56
N THR A 22 -3.17 7.26 1.45
CA THR A 22 -3.06 8.72 1.35
C THR A 22 -4.09 9.41 2.25
N GLU A 23 -5.34 8.93 2.26
CA GLU A 23 -6.38 9.42 3.17
C GLU A 23 -5.99 9.23 4.64
N ALA A 24 -5.55 8.03 5.01
CA ALA A 24 -5.13 7.73 6.37
C ALA A 24 -3.89 8.55 6.83
N LEU A 25 -2.95 8.81 5.91
CA LEU A 25 -1.81 9.68 6.19
C LEU A 25 -2.22 11.15 6.34
N ALA A 26 -3.20 11.62 5.59
CA ALA A 26 -3.74 12.97 5.74
C ALA A 26 -4.38 13.15 7.12
N GLU A 27 -5.16 12.16 7.58
CA GLU A 27 -5.75 12.15 8.93
C GLU A 27 -4.68 12.13 10.04
N TRP A 28 -3.61 11.34 9.84
CA TRP A 28 -2.49 11.31 10.76
C TRP A 28 -1.74 12.64 10.82
N ASN A 29 -1.47 13.26 9.67
CA ASN A 29 -0.69 14.50 9.58
C ASN A 29 -1.37 15.72 10.24
N VAL A 30 -2.71 15.72 10.32
CA VAL A 30 -3.44 16.78 11.04
C VAL A 30 -3.62 16.49 12.53
N SER A 31 -3.24 15.29 12.99
CA SER A 31 -3.30 14.93 14.39
C SER A 31 -2.18 15.60 15.20
N PRO A 32 -2.42 15.97 16.47
CA PRO A 32 -1.39 16.58 17.31
C PRO A 32 -0.21 15.62 17.51
N THR A 33 1.01 16.17 17.45
CA THR A 33 2.22 15.43 17.80
C THR A 33 2.13 14.94 19.25
N ILE A 34 2.39 13.66 19.45
CA ILE A 34 2.40 13.02 20.76
C ILE A 34 3.73 12.33 21.02
N THR A 35 4.04 12.08 22.29
CA THR A 35 5.17 11.24 22.68
C THR A 35 4.86 9.77 22.42
N TRP A 36 5.91 8.94 22.33
CA TRP A 36 5.77 7.50 22.21
C TRP A 36 4.97 6.88 23.38
N GLN A 37 5.21 7.34 24.62
CA GLN A 37 4.42 6.85 25.76
C GLN A 37 2.93 7.19 25.65
N ALA A 38 2.59 8.37 25.14
CA ALA A 38 1.20 8.78 24.93
C ALA A 38 0.54 8.01 23.78
N LEU A 39 1.31 7.64 22.75
CA LEU A 39 0.85 6.75 21.68
C LEU A 39 0.54 5.35 22.22
N GLU A 40 1.49 4.73 22.92
CA GLU A 40 1.39 3.34 23.40
C GLU A 40 0.27 3.14 24.43
N SER A 41 -0.02 4.17 25.22
CA SER A 41 -1.11 4.17 26.20
C SER A 41 -2.50 4.35 25.58
N ASP A 42 -2.59 4.76 24.31
CA ASP A 42 -3.84 4.94 23.59
C ASP A 42 -4.05 3.83 22.55
N ARG A 43 -4.87 2.83 22.93
CA ARG A 43 -5.18 1.68 22.07
C ARG A 43 -5.86 2.07 20.75
N ALA A 44 -6.57 3.19 20.68
CA ALA A 44 -7.19 3.64 19.44
C ALA A 44 -6.12 4.15 18.47
N ARG A 45 -5.13 4.89 18.96
CA ARG A 45 -4.03 5.40 18.14
C ARG A 45 -3.08 4.30 17.68
N VAL A 46 -2.77 3.34 18.55
CA VAL A 46 -1.98 2.16 18.15
C VAL A 46 -2.64 1.45 16.96
N ARG A 47 -3.96 1.27 16.99
CA ARG A 47 -4.70 0.66 15.87
C ARG A 47 -4.59 1.45 14.57
N ILE A 48 -4.56 2.77 14.63
CA ILE A 48 -4.38 3.63 13.45
C ILE A 48 -2.99 3.41 12.84
N VAL A 49 -1.95 3.38 13.69
CA VAL A 49 -0.57 3.11 13.24
C VAL A 49 -0.45 1.72 12.63
N ASP A 50 -1.04 0.70 13.27
CA ASP A 50 -1.08 -0.66 12.72
C ASP A 50 -1.79 -0.71 11.38
N GLN A 51 -2.90 0.03 11.23
CA GLN A 51 -3.65 0.10 9.99
C GLN A 51 -2.85 0.79 8.88
N LEU A 52 -2.13 1.88 9.18
CA LEU A 52 -1.22 2.55 8.26
C LEU A 52 -0.11 1.60 7.80
N LEU A 53 0.55 0.93 8.74
CA LEU A 53 1.61 -0.03 8.45
C LEU A 53 1.10 -1.17 7.58
N PHE A 54 -0.05 -1.76 7.93
CA PHE A 54 -0.66 -2.83 7.16
C PHE A 54 -1.00 -2.40 5.73
N ARG A 55 -1.59 -1.21 5.54
CA ARG A 55 -1.92 -0.69 4.21
C ARG A 55 -0.68 -0.41 3.38
N PHE A 56 0.38 0.10 4.00
CA PHE A 56 1.66 0.31 3.35
C PHE A 56 2.28 -1.00 2.87
N ILE A 57 2.30 -2.04 3.72
CA ILE A 57 2.80 -3.37 3.33
C ILE A 57 1.98 -3.91 2.15
N LYS A 58 0.65 -3.81 2.19
CA LYS A 58 -0.20 -4.26 1.07
C LYS A 58 0.08 -3.53 -0.24
N LEU A 59 0.36 -2.23 -0.19
CA LEU A 59 0.78 -1.47 -1.36
C LEU A 59 2.13 -1.99 -1.87
N GLN A 60 3.11 -2.17 -0.97
CA GLN A 60 4.44 -2.68 -1.31
C GLN A 60 4.36 -4.06 -1.97
N ASP A 61 3.62 -5.00 -1.39
CA ASP A 61 3.43 -6.35 -1.93
C ASP A 61 2.78 -6.28 -3.33
N THR A 62 1.71 -5.49 -3.47
CA THR A 62 1.00 -5.34 -4.74
C THR A 62 1.90 -4.75 -5.83
N VAL A 63 2.73 -3.75 -5.48
CA VAL A 63 3.65 -3.14 -6.43
C VAL A 63 4.79 -4.10 -6.78
N GLY A 64 5.49 -4.61 -5.77
CA GLY A 64 6.70 -5.40 -5.92
C GLY A 64 6.46 -6.77 -6.53
N GLU A 65 5.51 -7.51 -6.00
CA GLU A 65 5.30 -8.92 -6.37
C GLU A 65 4.35 -9.09 -7.56
N ARG A 66 3.58 -8.06 -7.90
CA ARG A 66 2.51 -8.19 -8.91
C ARG A 66 2.57 -7.13 -10.00
N LEU A 67 2.68 -5.85 -9.66
CA LEU A 67 2.62 -4.77 -10.65
C LEU A 67 3.87 -4.75 -11.52
N ILE A 68 5.05 -4.80 -10.89
CA ILE A 68 6.33 -4.81 -11.61
C ILE A 68 6.41 -6.05 -12.53
N PRO A 69 6.18 -7.29 -12.05
CA PRO A 69 6.18 -8.46 -12.94
C PRO A 69 5.13 -8.39 -14.06
N ALA A 70 3.92 -7.91 -13.77
CA ALA A 70 2.88 -7.76 -14.80
C ALA A 70 3.26 -6.73 -15.87
N THR A 71 3.95 -5.65 -15.48
CA THR A 71 4.44 -4.63 -16.40
C THR A 71 5.52 -5.22 -17.31
N LEU A 72 6.54 -5.87 -16.74
CA LEU A 72 7.62 -6.49 -17.50
C LEU A 72 7.11 -7.57 -18.46
N ALA A 73 6.17 -8.41 -18.01
CA ALA A 73 5.53 -9.41 -18.86
C ALA A 73 4.77 -8.78 -20.05
N ASN A 74 4.14 -7.62 -19.88
CA ASN A 74 3.50 -6.89 -20.99
C ASN A 74 4.53 -6.27 -21.94
N LEU A 75 5.66 -5.78 -21.41
CA LEU A 75 6.79 -5.26 -22.19
C LEU A 75 7.61 -6.37 -22.89
N ARG A 76 7.32 -7.65 -22.60
CA ARG A 76 8.09 -8.82 -23.04
C ARG A 76 9.53 -8.81 -22.52
N GLU A 77 9.76 -8.15 -21.39
CA GLU A 77 11.04 -8.21 -20.68
C GLU A 77 11.06 -9.46 -19.80
N PRO A 78 12.14 -10.25 -19.80
CA PRO A 78 12.28 -11.36 -18.87
C PRO A 78 12.35 -10.83 -17.43
N PHE A 79 11.57 -11.42 -16.52
CA PHE A 79 11.70 -11.22 -15.07
C PHE A 79 12.12 -12.56 -14.48
N GLU A 80 13.12 -12.57 -13.59
CA GLU A 80 13.71 -13.80 -13.04
C GLU A 80 12.66 -14.65 -12.28
N ASP A 81 12.74 -15.98 -12.45
CA ASP A 81 11.86 -16.99 -11.80
C ASP A 81 12.05 -17.06 -10.28
#